data_AF-A0AAJ7RSA2-F1
#
_entry.id   AF-A0AAJ7RSA2-F1
#
_cell.length_a   1.000
_cell.length_b   1.000
_cell.length_c   1.000
_cell.angle_alpha   90.00
_cell.angle_beta   90.00
_cell.angle_gamma   90.00
#
_symmetry.space_group_name_H-M   'P 1'
#
loop_
_entity.id
_entity.type
_entity.pdbx_description
1 polymer ?
#
loop_
_entity_poly.entity_id
_entity_poly.type
_entity_poly.pdbx_seq_one_letter_code
_entity_poly.pdbx_strand_id
1 'polypeptide(L)'
;MFFTSWKSFGFLWSSTRQNFHKAAIQNTRSFCIMAQLLDKIPDVDIDANGVFKYVLIMVHDDENKQSKPIVRGYSRASWHERIRELS
;
A
#
# COMPACT_ATOMS: atom_id res chain seq x y z
N MET A 1 27.21 59.89 40.20
CA MET A 1 26.89 59.00 39.05
C MET A 1 27.85 57.82 39.18
N PHE A 2 27.46 56.54 39.33
CA PHE A 2 26.44 55.77 38.62
C PHE A 2 25.88 54.59 39.47
N PHE A 3 24.55 54.42 39.40
CA PHE A 3 23.76 53.17 39.25
C PHE A 3 24.12 51.92 40.08
N THR A 4 23.38 51.59 41.15
CA THR A 4 22.10 50.82 41.24
C THR A 4 22.17 49.31 41.00
N SER A 5 21.53 48.59 41.93
CA SER A 5 20.55 47.51 41.70
C SER A 5 20.99 46.05 41.87
N TRP A 6 20.59 45.52 43.02
CA TRP A 6 20.39 44.10 43.33
C TRP A 6 19.04 43.62 42.77
N LYS A 7 19.03 42.65 41.84
CA LYS A 7 17.92 41.74 41.42
C LYS A 7 18.59 40.58 40.68
N SER A 8 18.29 39.29 40.78
CA SER A 8 17.22 38.50 41.40
C SER A 8 17.72 37.04 41.51
N PHE A 9 17.25 36.36 42.55
CA PHE A 9 17.33 34.92 42.75
C PHE A 9 16.28 34.23 41.87
N GLY A 10 16.65 33.17 41.14
CA GLY A 10 15.73 32.34 40.33
C GLY A 10 16.54 31.45 39.38
N PHE A 11 16.22 30.19 39.11
CA PHE A 11 15.04 29.40 39.38
C PHE A 11 15.43 27.96 39.01
N LEU A 12 15.21 27.01 39.92
CA LEU A 12 15.40 25.58 39.69
C LEU A 12 14.24 25.09 38.80
N TRP A 13 14.52 24.56 37.60
CA TRP A 13 13.53 23.77 36.86
C TRP A 13 14.17 22.48 36.34
N SER A 14 13.91 21.41 37.09
CA SER A 14 14.02 20.05 36.61
C SER A 14 12.95 19.80 35.55
N SER A 15 13.34 19.41 34.35
CA SER A 15 12.46 18.64 33.45
C SER A 15 13.25 17.54 32.76
N THR A 16 13.36 16.42 33.47
CA THR A 16 13.27 15.07 32.91
C THR A 16 12.15 15.03 31.86
N ARG A 17 12.41 14.32 30.75
CA ARG A 17 11.46 13.55 29.93
C ARG A 17 11.64 13.85 28.44
N GLN A 18 12.42 13.01 27.75
CA GLN A 18 12.13 12.66 26.35
C GLN A 18 12.42 11.17 26.11
N ASN A 19 11.43 10.34 26.43
CA ASN A 19 11.37 8.92 26.06
C ASN A 19 10.03 8.62 25.37
N PHE A 20 9.75 9.23 24.21
CA PHE A 20 8.52 8.91 23.46
C PHE A 20 8.70 9.03 21.94
N HIS A 21 9.66 8.34 21.33
CA HIS A 21 9.72 8.24 19.87
C HIS A 21 10.20 6.86 19.38
N LYS A 22 9.56 5.75 19.81
CA LYS A 22 9.77 4.42 19.20
C LYS A 22 8.51 3.55 19.14
N ALA A 23 7.35 4.12 18.87
CA ALA A 23 6.10 3.36 18.73
C ALA A 23 5.28 3.68 17.46
N ALA A 24 5.90 4.28 16.44
CA ALA A 24 5.22 4.65 15.19
C ALA A 24 5.57 3.75 13.98
N ILE A 25 6.28 2.63 14.18
CA ILE A 25 6.70 1.73 13.09
C ILE A 25 6.06 0.35 13.30
N GLN A 26 4.74 0.26 13.17
CA GLN A 26 4.04 -1.03 13.20
C GLN A 26 3.00 -1.18 12.08
N ASN A 27 2.66 -0.13 11.29
CA ASN A 27 1.46 -0.17 10.45
C ASN A 27 1.65 0.04 8.93
N THR A 28 2.85 -0.19 8.39
CA THR A 28 3.07 -0.12 6.92
C THR A 28 3.30 -1.49 6.28
N ARG A 29 3.31 -2.57 7.06
CA ARG A 29 3.64 -3.91 6.55
C ARG A 29 2.52 -4.54 5.73
N SER A 30 1.26 -4.21 6.00
CA SER A 30 0.11 -4.77 5.29
C SER A 30 0.01 -4.26 3.85
N PHE A 31 0.21 -2.95 3.64
CA PHE A 31 0.18 -2.34 2.31
C PHE A 31 1.26 -2.91 1.36
N CYS A 32 2.48 -3.15 1.84
CA CYS A 32 3.56 -3.65 0.98
C CYS A 32 3.40 -5.13 0.62
N ILE A 33 2.83 -5.97 1.50
CA ILE A 33 2.64 -7.40 1.20
C ILE A 33 1.56 -7.61 0.12
N MET A 34 0.53 -6.75 0.09
CA MET A 34 -0.56 -6.89 -0.89
C MET A 34 -0.27 -6.21 -2.23
N ALA A 35 0.46 -5.09 -2.23
CA ALA A 35 1.07 -4.58 -3.47
C ALA A 35 1.94 -5.67 -4.13
N GLN A 36 2.73 -6.38 -3.32
CA GLN A 36 3.49 -7.56 -3.78
C GLN A 36 2.62 -8.73 -4.26
N LEU A 37 1.35 -8.85 -3.84
CA LEU A 37 0.43 -9.88 -4.36
C LEU A 37 -0.15 -9.49 -5.72
N LEU A 38 -0.59 -8.23 -5.89
CA LEU A 38 -1.09 -7.72 -7.16
C LEU A 38 0.01 -7.69 -8.23
N ASP A 39 1.25 -7.43 -7.83
CA ASP A 39 2.44 -7.46 -8.70
C ASP A 39 2.77 -8.88 -9.20
N LYS A 40 2.38 -9.94 -8.48
CA LYS A 40 2.59 -11.33 -8.91
C LYS A 40 1.63 -11.75 -10.02
N ILE A 41 0.48 -11.08 -10.15
CA ILE A 41 -0.52 -11.40 -11.17
C ILE A 41 -0.03 -10.80 -12.50
N PRO A 42 0.15 -11.61 -13.57
CA PRO A 42 0.59 -11.09 -14.85
C PRO A 42 -0.50 -10.20 -15.46
N ASP A 43 -0.12 -9.05 -16.00
CA ASP A 43 -1.06 -8.07 -16.57
C ASP A 43 -1.82 -8.64 -17.77
N VAL A 44 -1.13 -9.45 -18.56
CA VAL A 44 -1.61 -9.98 -19.83
C VAL A 44 -1.25 -11.46 -19.89
N ASP A 45 -2.26 -12.32 -20.02
CA ASP A 45 -2.08 -13.75 -20.23
C ASP A 45 -3.07 -14.20 -21.31
N ILE A 46 -2.51 -14.47 -22.49
CA ILE A 46 -3.27 -14.72 -23.70
C ILE A 46 -2.59 -15.82 -24.51
N ASP A 47 -3.38 -16.70 -25.11
CA ASP A 47 -2.87 -17.67 -26.09
C ASP A 47 -2.25 -16.95 -27.30
N ALA A 48 -1.05 -17.37 -27.70
CA ALA A 48 -0.28 -16.69 -28.76
C ALA A 48 -0.90 -16.79 -30.16
N ASN A 49 -1.76 -17.79 -30.40
CA ASN A 49 -2.28 -18.12 -31.74
C ASN A 49 -3.79 -18.38 -31.73
N GLY A 50 -4.47 -17.92 -32.78
CA GLY A 50 -5.89 -18.19 -33.05
C GLY A 50 -6.79 -16.97 -32.87
N VAL A 51 -8.08 -17.17 -33.15
CA VAL A 51 -9.14 -16.19 -32.89
C VAL A 51 -9.94 -16.70 -31.69
N PHE A 52 -9.92 -15.94 -30.60
CA PHE A 52 -10.59 -16.30 -29.35
C PHE A 52 -11.16 -15.06 -28.67
N LYS A 53 -12.05 -15.29 -27.69
CA LYS A 53 -12.64 -14.23 -26.89
C LYS A 53 -11.69 -13.84 -25.76
N TYR A 54 -11.72 -12.58 -25.36
CA TYR A 54 -10.96 -12.07 -24.22
C TYR A 54 -11.87 -11.29 -23.28
N VAL A 55 -11.45 -11.17 -22.03
CA VAL A 55 -12.08 -10.33 -21.02
C VAL A 55 -11.06 -9.40 -20.39
N LEU A 56 -11.51 -8.20 -20.04
CA LEU A 56 -10.82 -7.31 -19.13
C LEU A 56 -11.42 -7.51 -17.74
N ILE A 57 -10.59 -7.87 -16.77
CA ILE A 57 -11.01 -8.10 -15.38
C ILE A 57 -10.34 -7.03 -14.52
N MET A 58 -11.13 -6.35 -13.69
CA MET A 58 -10.61 -5.48 -12.65
C MET A 58 -10.42 -6.32 -11.39
N VAL A 59 -9.17 -6.62 -11.04
CA VAL A 59 -8.84 -7.26 -9.76
C VAL A 59 -8.87 -6.18 -8.70
N HIS A 60 -9.76 -6.33 -7.73
CA HIS A 60 -9.88 -5.43 -6.60
C HIS A 60 -9.28 -6.10 -5.36
N ASP A 61 -8.53 -5.32 -4.60
CA ASP A 61 -8.15 -5.67 -3.24
C ASP A 61 -9.02 -4.88 -2.26
N ASP A 62 -9.86 -5.60 -1.52
CA ASP A 62 -10.81 -5.02 -0.56
C ASP A 62 -10.10 -4.32 0.61
N GLU A 63 -8.86 -4.73 0.94
CA GLU A 63 -8.13 -4.18 2.08
C GLU A 63 -7.45 -2.85 1.73
N ASN A 64 -6.83 -2.76 0.56
CA ASN A 64 -6.02 -1.60 0.16
C ASN A 64 -6.73 -0.64 -0.78
N LYS A 65 -7.96 -0.98 -1.21
CA LYS A 65 -8.73 -0.23 -2.24
C LYS A 65 -7.93 -0.02 -3.54
N GLN A 66 -6.95 -0.88 -3.78
CA GLN A 66 -6.17 -0.87 -5.01
C GLN A 66 -6.88 -1.76 -6.03
N SER A 67 -6.78 -1.37 -7.29
CA SER A 67 -7.37 -2.13 -8.39
C SER A 67 -6.40 -2.20 -9.56
N LYS A 68 -6.36 -3.36 -10.20
CA LYS A 68 -5.47 -3.63 -11.33
C LYS A 68 -6.27 -4.24 -12.49
N PRO A 69 -6.25 -3.64 -13.68
CA PRO A 69 -6.82 -4.26 -14.87
C PRO A 69 -5.91 -5.40 -15.33
N ILE A 70 -6.49 -6.57 -15.59
CA ILE A 70 -5.81 -7.70 -16.23
C ILE A 70 -6.56 -8.13 -17.49
N VAL A 71 -5.81 -8.60 -18.49
CA VAL A 71 -6.35 -9.15 -19.73
C VAL A 71 -6.13 -10.66 -19.75
N ARG A 72 -7.21 -11.40 -19.96
CA ARG A 72 -7.21 -12.87 -20.09
C ARG A 72 -7.94 -13.30 -21.35
N GLY A 73 -7.35 -14.23 -22.09
CA GLY A 73 -7.98 -14.80 -23.29
C GLY A 73 -7.40 -16.17 -23.64
N TYR A 74 -8.25 -17.21 -23.66
CA TYR A 74 -7.83 -18.57 -23.97
C TYR A 74 -8.67 -19.17 -25.09
N SER A 75 -8.04 -19.88 -26.02
CA SER A 75 -8.70 -20.60 -27.12
C SER A 75 -9.68 -21.67 -26.63
N ARG A 76 -9.36 -22.32 -25.51
CA ARG A 76 -10.21 -23.34 -24.85
C ARG A 76 -11.49 -22.80 -24.22
N ALA A 77 -11.60 -21.49 -24.06
CA ALA A 77 -12.73 -20.85 -23.40
C ALA A 77 -13.73 -20.32 -24.43
N SER A 78 -14.77 -21.10 -24.70
CA SER A 78 -15.81 -20.73 -25.67
C SER A 78 -16.69 -19.55 -25.21
N TRP A 79 -16.72 -19.28 -23.90
CA TRP A 79 -17.59 -18.30 -23.24
C TRP A 79 -16.81 -17.46 -22.22
N HIS A 80 -17.24 -16.20 -22.02
CA HIS A 80 -16.59 -15.29 -21.08
C HIS A 80 -16.62 -15.80 -19.63
N GLU A 81 -17.66 -16.53 -19.22
CA GLU A 81 -17.78 -17.13 -17.88
C GLU A 81 -16.63 -18.10 -17.59
N ARG A 82 -16.35 -18.99 -18.55
CA ARG A 82 -15.22 -19.92 -18.46
C ARG A 82 -13.87 -19.20 -18.40
N ILE A 83 -13.72 -18.03 -19.02
CA ILE A 83 -12.46 -17.26 -18.92
C ILE A 83 -12.28 -16.72 -17.50
N ARG A 84 -13.36 -16.31 -16.82
CA ARG A 84 -13.29 -15.81 -15.43
C ARG A 84 -12.97 -16.92 -14.43
N GLU A 85 -13.50 -18.13 -14.62
CA GLU A 85 -13.19 -19.29 -13.76
C GLU A 85 -11.74 -19.77 -13.87
N LEU A 86 -11.06 -19.43 -14.96
CA LEU A 86 -9.69 -19.86 -15.26
C LEU A 86 -8.63 -18.84 -14.83
N SER A 87 -9.05 -17.68 -14.32
CA SER A 87 -8.17 -16.60 -13.85
C SER A 87 -8.01 -16.63 -12.34
#